data_AF-A0AA37GXR6-F1
#
_entry.id   AF-A0AA37GXR6-F1
#
_cell.length_a   1.000
_cell.length_b   1.000
_cell.length_c   1.000
_cell.angle_alpha   90.00
_cell.angle_beta   90.00
_cell.angle_gamma   90.00
#
_symmetry.space_group_name_H-M   'P 1'
#
loop_
_entity.id
_entity.type
_entity.pdbx_description
1 polymer ?
#
loop_
_entity_poly.entity_id
_entity_poly.type
_entity_poly.pdbx_seq_one_letter_code
_entity_poly.pdbx_strand_id
1 'polypeptide(L)' 'MACACRPVSFYWTQYLGAEGSCINVSLFFLLLGIVNMFNDIVILLVPVPRIWELQMNKRTKTSIIGIMLLGGL' A
#
# COMPACT_ATOMS: atom_id res chain seq x y z
N MET A 1 -6.66 12.39 -15.73
CA MET A 1 -5.19 12.27 -15.56
C MET A 1 -4.46 13.02 -16.67
N ALA A 2 -4.71 14.34 -16.82
CA ALA A 2 -4.03 15.13 -17.87
C ALA A 2 -2.53 15.30 -17.57
N CYS A 3 -2.15 15.43 -16.29
CA CYS A 3 -0.76 15.57 -15.84
C CYS A 3 0.08 14.28 -15.91
N ALA A 4 -0.54 13.16 -16.33
CA ALA A 4 0.08 11.84 -16.35
C ALA A 4 0.86 11.58 -17.64
N CYS A 5 0.78 12.51 -18.59
CA CYS A 5 1.51 12.49 -19.85
C CYS A 5 2.62 13.55 -19.84
N ARG A 6 3.76 13.19 -20.43
CA ARG A 6 4.92 14.07 -20.62
C ARG A 6 5.16 14.18 -22.14
N PRO A 7 4.99 15.38 -22.74
CA PRO A 7 4.43 16.61 -22.17
C PRO A 7 2.92 16.52 -21.89
N VAL A 8 2.37 17.39 -21.04
CA VAL A 8 0.92 17.40 -20.69
C VAL A 8 0.04 17.65 -21.92
N SER A 9 0.54 18.42 -22.90
CA SER A 9 -0.12 18.65 -24.18
C SER A 9 -0.36 17.36 -24.97
N PHE A 10 0.49 16.34 -24.78
CA PHE A 10 0.37 15.05 -25.46
C PHE A 10 -0.95 14.34 -25.18
N TYR A 11 -1.56 14.56 -24.01
CA TYR A 11 -2.88 14.01 -23.69
C TYR A 11 -3.95 14.39 -24.72
N TRP A 12 -3.86 15.59 -25.29
CA TRP A 12 -4.83 16.09 -26.28
C TRP A 12 -4.35 15.88 -27.72
N THR A 13 -3.03 15.88 -27.95
CA THR A 13 -2.42 15.78 -29.28
C THR A 13 -2.02 14.35 -29.69
N GLN A 14 -2.25 13.35 -28.83
CA GLN A 14 -1.95 11.94 -29.12
C GLN A 14 -2.58 11.42 -30.42
N TYR A 15 -3.78 11.89 -30.77
CA TYR A 15 -4.49 11.51 -32.01
C TYR A 15 -4.05 12.31 -33.24
N LEU A 16 -3.27 13.37 -33.05
CA LEU A 16 -2.72 14.22 -34.11
C LEU A 16 -1.29 13.82 -34.51
N GLY A 17 -0.76 12.71 -33.98
CA GLY A 17 0.58 12.22 -34.31
C GLY A 17 1.73 12.95 -33.61
N ALA A 18 1.44 13.65 -32.49
CA ALA A 18 2.49 14.24 -31.67
C ALA A 18 3.34 13.14 -30.99
N GLU A 19 4.58 13.47 -30.61
CA GLU A 19 5.43 12.56 -29.82
C GLU A 19 5.27 12.85 -28.32
N GLY A 20 5.09 11.78 -27.54
CA GLY A 20 5.00 11.85 -26.09
C GLY A 20 4.71 10.50 -25.46
N SER A 21 4.76 10.45 -24.13
CA SER A 21 4.48 9.24 -23.38
C SER A 21 3.55 9.55 -22.21
N CYS A 22 2.59 8.66 -21.98
CA CYS A 22 1.68 8.69 -20.84
C CYS A 22 2.00 7.56 -19.88
N ILE A 23 1.82 7.81 -18.57
CA ILE A 23 1.96 6.76 -17.57
C ILE A 23 0.87 5.70 -17.78
N ASN A 24 1.25 4.43 -17.65
CA ASN A 24 0.30 3.32 -17.66
C ASN A 24 -0.55 3.36 -16.38
N VAL A 25 -1.77 3.84 -16.51
CA VAL A 25 -2.72 3.99 -15.40
C VAL A 25 -2.97 2.64 -14.72
N SER A 26 -3.10 1.56 -15.48
CA SER A 26 -3.28 0.21 -14.95
C SER A 26 -2.09 -0.26 -14.11
N LEU A 27 -0.86 0.00 -14.58
CA LEU A 27 0.36 -0.34 -13.83
C LEU A 27 0.47 0.49 -12.56
N PHE A 28 0.14 1.77 -12.63
CA PHE A 28 0.15 2.67 -11.47
C PHE A 28 -0.81 2.19 -10.38
N PHE A 29 -2.05 1.84 -10.73
CA PHE A 29 -3.02 1.32 -9.77
C PHE A 29 -2.63 -0.05 -9.22
N LEU A 30 -2.04 -0.92 -10.04
CA LEU A 30 -1.54 -2.21 -9.58
C LEU A 30 -0.44 -2.04 -8.52
N LEU A 31 0.53 -1.15 -8.78
CA LEU A 31 1.58 -0.83 -7.81
C LEU A 31 1.01 -0.23 -6.52
N LEU A 32 0.05 0.70 -6.65
CA LEU A 32 -0.62 1.29 -5.50
C LEU A 32 -1.35 0.22 -4.67
N GLY A 33 -2.02 -0.73 -5.32
CA GLY A 33 -2.68 -1.86 -4.67
C GLY A 33 -1.71 -2.75 -3.91
N ILE A 34 -0.56 -3.08 -4.51
CA ILE A 34 0.51 -3.85 -3.84
C ILE A 34 1.02 -3.12 -2.60
N VAL A 35 1.28 -1.81 -2.72
CA VAL A 35 1.77 -1.02 -1.58
C VAL A 35 0.74 -0.95 -0.46
N ASN A 36 -0.55 -0.77 -0.78
CA ASN A 36 -1.60 -0.78 0.23
C ASN A 36 -1.69 -2.14 0.94
N MET A 37 -1.67 -3.25 0.19
CA MET A 37 -1.66 -4.59 0.78
C MET A 37 -0.45 -4.79 1.70
N PHE A 38 0.73 -4.33 1.29
CA PHE A 38 1.92 -4.40 2.12
C PHE A 38 1.79 -3.55 3.39
N ASN A 39 1.20 -2.36 3.27
CA ASN A 39 0.93 -1.49 4.41
C ASN A 39 0.02 -2.17 5.45
N ASP A 40 -1.01 -2.91 5.02
CA ASP A 40 -1.88 -3.68 5.93
C ASP A 40 -1.08 -4.73 6.71
N ILE A 41 -0.16 -5.43 6.05
CA ILE A 41 0.75 -6.41 6.70
C ILE A 41 1.65 -5.70 7.72
N VAL A 42 2.22 -4.54 7.37
CA VAL A 42 3.07 -3.77 8.28
C VAL A 42 2.31 -3.34 9.52
N ILE A 43 1.09 -2.80 9.37
CA ILE A 43 0.25 -2.38 10.51
C ILE A 43 -0.04 -3.56 11.45
N LEU A 44 -0.32 -4.74 10.92
CA LEU A 44 -0.50 -5.95 11.72
C LEU A 44 0.77 -6.38 12.46
N LEU A 45 1.95 -6.09 11.91
CA LEU A 45 3.25 -6.43 12.50
C LEU A 45 3.76 -5.39 13.49
N VAL A 46 3.36 -4.12 13.40
CA VAL A 46 3.76 -3.02 14.31
C VAL A 46 3.62 -3.36 15.80
N PRO A 47 2.54 -3.99 16.30
CA PRO A 47 2.42 -4.31 17.72
C PRO A 47 3.32 -5.46 18.17
N VAL A 48 3.75 -6.36 17.28
CA VAL A 48 4.50 -7.59 17.61
C VAL A 48 5.84 -7.33 18.32
N PRO A 49 6.74 -6.47 17.83
CA PRO A 49 8.01 -6.20 18.51
C PRO A 49 7.80 -5.48 19.85
N ARG A 50 6.81 -4.59 19.95
CA ARG A 50 6.46 -3.91 21.21
C ARG A 50 5.99 -4.89 22.30
N ILE A 51 5.26 -5.94 21.92
CA ILE A 51 4.82 -7.01 22.83
C ILE A 51 6.01 -7.88 23.26
N TRP A 52 7.03 -8.03 22.40
CA TRP A 52 8.18 -8.87 22.70
C TRP A 52 9.14 -8.25 23.72
N GLU A 53 9.33 -6.93 23.67
CA GLU A 53 10.19 -6.23 24.63
C GLU A 53 9.57 -6.10 26.03
N LEU A 54 8.24 -6.18 26.14
CA LEU A 54 7.57 -6.10 27.42
C LEU A 54 7.62 -7.48 28.09
N GLN A 55 8.39 -7.62 29.18
CA GLN A 55 8.49 -8.84 30.00
C GLN A 55 7.16 -9.21 30.68
N MET A 56 6.14 -9.55 29.88
CA MET A 56 4.80 -9.88 30.35
C MET A 56 4.61 -11.38 30.52
N ASN A 57 3.80 -11.72 31.51
CA ASN A 57 3.41 -13.07 31.85
C ASN A 57 2.70 -13.76 30.66
N LYS A 58 2.94 -15.06 30.43
CA LYS A 58 2.49 -15.79 29.22
C LYS A 58 0.99 -15.64 28.90
N ARG A 59 0.13 -15.45 29.91
CA ARG A 59 -1.32 -15.19 29.73
C ARG A 59 -1.60 -13.92 28.92
N THR A 60 -0.89 -12.83 29.17
CA THR A 60 -1.17 -11.56 28.49
C THR A 60 -0.68 -11.56 27.05
N LYS A 61 0.41 -12.29 26.77
CA LYS A 61 0.88 -12.55 25.40
C LYS A 61 -0.19 -13.25 24.56
N THR A 62 -0.86 -14.27 25.12
CA THR A 62 -1.93 -14.99 24.41
C THR A 62 -3.17 -14.13 24.19
N SER A 63 -3.57 -13.30 25.15
CA SER A 63 -4.70 -12.38 24.99
C SER A 63 -4.45 -11.34 23.90
N ILE A 64 -3.23 -10.81 23.79
CA ILE A 64 -2.90 -9.82 22.76
C ILE A 64 -2.86 -10.48 21.36
N ILE A 65 -2.29 -11.68 21.24
CA ILE A 65 -2.37 -12.45 19.99
C ILE A 65 -3.83 -12.72 19.61
N GLY A 66 -4.69 -13.04 20.57
CA GLY A 66 -6.13 -13.23 20.35
C GLY A 66 -6.84 -11.97 19.86
N ILE A 67 -6.59 -10.81 20.47
CA ILE A 67 -7.18 -9.52 20.03
C ILE A 67 -6.65 -9.11 18.65
N MET A 68 -5.36 -9.34 18.38
CA MET A 68 -4.75 -9.03 17.08
C MET A 68 -5.29 -9.92 15.96
N LEU A 69 -5.56 -11.21 16.24
CA LEU A 69 -6.24 -12.11 15.31
C LEU A 69 -7.71 -11.74 15.09
N LEU A 70 -8.41 -11.27 16.13
CA LEU A 70 -9.81 -10.81 16.02
C LEU A 70 -9.94 -9.46 15.31
N GLY A 71 -8.95 -8.56 15.44
CA GLY A 71 -8.94 -7.27 14.76
C GLY A 71 -8.49 -7.32 13.30
N GLY A 72 -7.94 -8.46 12.84
CA GLY A 72 -7.52 -8.69 11.45
C GLY A 72 -8.51 -9.53 10.62
N LEU A 73 -9.68 -9.88 11.18
CA LEU A 73 -10.80 -10.56 10.53
C LEU A 73 -11.93 -9.57 10.19
#